data_AF-A0A6P4FKQ4-F1
#
_entry.id   AF-A0A6P4FKQ4-F1
#
_cell.length_a   1.000
_cell.length_b   1.000
_cell.length_c   1.000
_cell.angle_alpha   90.00
_cell.angle_beta   90.00
_cell.angle_gamma   90.00
#
_symmetry.space_group_name_H-M   'P 1'
#
loop_
_entity.id
_entity.type
_entity.pdbx_description
1 polymer ?
#
loop_
_entity_poly.entity_id
_entity_poly.type
_entity_poly.pdbx_seq_one_letter_code
_entity_poly.pdbx_strand_id
1 'polypeptide(L)'
;QQEEYLRRTLDYSEDSTQPVSANSSVCEGPSSPVQVEHPMEVEATHSQEVESLKRLLQESEMGCLVKEEIIQNLKRKLVKLETTGNENELLSERLRQSERELGNIRKEAANLQNMLQQSQGQYMALDKKYNKAKRLVREYQQRELDMCHREEFYQQLLQEKDTEYNALVKKLKDRVINLEHELQETQRKAGFPVGLPYDSATLKLTPK
;
A
#
# COMPACT_ATOMS: atom_id res chain seq x y z
N GLN A 1 1.83 19.81 28.80
CA GLN A 1 2.71 20.89 29.29
C GLN A 1 3.76 21.18 28.22
N GLN A 2 3.33 21.64 27.04
CA GLN A 2 4.16 22.12 25.91
C GLN A 2 3.24 22.66 24.80
N GLU A 3 2.24 23.47 25.15
CA GLU A 3 1.31 24.07 24.16
C GLU A 3 1.14 25.58 24.34
N GLU A 4 1.97 26.24 25.16
CA GLU A 4 1.84 27.68 25.46
C GLU A 4 2.89 28.59 24.79
N TYR A 5 3.72 28.11 23.87
CA TYR A 5 4.83 28.96 23.34
C TYR A 5 4.65 29.57 21.94
N LEU A 6 3.52 29.37 21.24
CA LEU A 6 3.30 29.94 19.91
C LEU A 6 1.96 30.70 19.77
N ARG A 7 1.72 31.68 20.65
CA ARG A 7 0.63 32.66 20.51
C ARG A 7 1.13 34.09 20.70
N ARG A 8 2.20 34.47 20.00
CA ARG A 8 2.64 35.86 19.94
C ARG A 8 3.22 36.20 18.58
N THR A 9 2.35 36.58 17.66
CA THR A 9 2.53 37.66 16.69
C THR A 9 1.28 37.75 15.81
N LEU A 10 0.92 38.99 15.43
CA LEU A 10 -0.12 39.40 14.48
C LEU A 10 -1.54 39.40 15.05
N ASP A 11 -1.99 40.54 15.55
CA ASP A 11 -2.74 41.52 14.75
C ASP A 11 -3.21 42.71 15.63
N TYR A 12 -3.69 43.77 14.98
CA TYR A 12 -4.17 45.07 15.46
C TYR A 12 -3.17 46.23 15.43
N SER A 13 -3.03 46.78 14.22
CA SER A 13 -2.77 48.21 14.00
C SER A 13 -4.13 48.90 13.88
N GLU A 14 -4.55 49.62 14.92
CA GLU A 14 -5.67 50.56 14.83
C GLU A 14 -5.16 51.91 14.30
N ASP A 15 -5.70 52.27 13.13
CA ASP A 15 -5.68 53.60 12.55
C ASP A 15 -6.42 54.56 13.48
N SER A 16 -5.68 55.48 14.12
CA SER A 16 -6.25 56.54 14.96
C SER A 16 -5.87 57.89 14.37
N THR A 17 -6.86 58.45 13.69
CA THR A 17 -6.85 59.77 13.04
C THR A 17 -6.59 60.87 14.07
N GLN A 18 -5.46 61.57 13.98
CA GLN A 18 -5.24 62.80 14.73
C GLN A 18 -5.91 63.99 14.00
N PRO A 19 -6.68 64.84 14.68
CA PRO A 19 -7.16 66.09 14.11
C PRO A 19 -6.05 67.14 14.12
N VAL A 20 -5.90 67.85 13.00
CA VAL A 20 -4.98 68.98 12.87
C VAL A 20 -5.59 70.17 13.60
N SER A 21 -4.99 70.56 14.74
CA SER A 21 -5.37 71.77 15.47
C SER A 21 -4.87 73.01 14.71
N ALA A 22 -5.80 73.74 14.10
CA ALA A 22 -5.59 75.11 13.67
C ALA A 22 -5.57 76.02 14.91
N ASN A 23 -4.44 76.62 15.22
CA ASN A 23 -4.39 77.80 16.08
C ASN A 23 -3.64 78.92 15.36
N SER A 24 -4.41 79.95 15.07
CA SER A 24 -4.04 81.26 14.56
C SER A 24 -2.95 81.91 15.43
N SER A 25 -1.87 82.35 14.81
CA SER A 25 -0.85 83.21 15.43
C SER A 25 -1.14 84.66 15.04
N VAL A 26 -1.40 85.50 16.03
CA VAL A 26 -1.64 86.94 15.90
C VAL A 26 -0.33 87.70 16.16
N CYS A 27 -0.17 88.76 15.36
CA CYS A 27 0.75 89.89 15.40
C CYS A 27 1.58 90.14 16.68
N GLU A 28 2.85 90.55 16.49
CA GLU A 28 3.27 91.94 16.72
C GLU A 28 4.69 92.14 16.16
N GLY A 29 4.84 93.07 15.22
CA GLY A 29 6.14 93.47 14.69
C GLY A 29 6.70 94.66 15.48
N PRO A 30 8.04 94.78 15.62
CA PRO A 30 8.62 96.05 16.06
C PRO A 30 8.48 97.06 14.92
N SER A 31 7.81 98.18 15.19
CA SER A 31 7.79 99.33 14.29
C SER A 31 9.16 99.99 14.31
N SER A 32 9.96 99.77 13.26
CA SER A 32 11.22 100.49 13.01
C SER A 32 11.02 101.59 11.96
N PRO A 33 11.79 102.68 12.06
CA PRO A 33 11.39 103.99 11.58
C PRO A 33 11.51 104.11 10.07
N VAL A 34 10.57 104.87 9.51
CA VAL A 34 10.55 105.34 8.13
C VAL A 34 11.84 106.13 7.86
N GLN A 35 12.84 105.46 7.30
CA GLN A 35 13.92 106.14 6.61
C GLN A 35 13.42 106.49 5.22
N VAL A 36 13.18 107.80 5.07
CA VAL A 36 12.97 108.50 3.82
C VAL A 36 14.28 108.36 3.03
N GLU A 37 14.36 107.43 2.10
CA GLU A 37 15.59 107.25 1.30
C GLU A 37 15.20 107.36 -0.18
N HIS A 38 16.12 107.90 -0.98
CA HIS A 38 15.83 108.49 -2.28
C HIS A 38 14.92 107.65 -3.22
N PRO A 39 14.03 108.28 -4.01
CA PRO A 39 13.02 107.59 -4.83
C PRO A 39 13.54 106.51 -5.78
N MET A 40 14.81 106.60 -6.21
CA MET A 40 15.44 105.61 -7.11
C MET A 40 15.98 104.35 -6.39
N GLU A 41 16.22 104.37 -5.08
CA GLU A 41 16.75 103.20 -4.33
C GLU A 41 15.64 102.27 -3.80
N VAL A 42 14.45 102.82 -3.48
CA VAL A 42 13.30 102.04 -2.99
C VAL A 42 12.63 101.24 -4.11
N GLU A 43 12.59 101.79 -5.33
CA GLU A 43 12.03 101.10 -6.50
C GLU A 43 12.95 99.97 -6.99
N ALA A 44 14.27 100.17 -6.88
CA ALA A 44 15.28 99.16 -7.20
C ALA A 44 15.29 97.98 -6.20
N THR A 45 15.17 98.27 -4.90
CA THR A 45 15.09 97.23 -3.85
C THR A 45 13.81 96.41 -3.94
N HIS A 46 12.66 97.04 -4.22
CA HIS A 46 11.39 96.34 -4.41
C HIS A 46 11.38 95.46 -5.68
N SER A 47 11.98 95.92 -6.78
CA SER A 47 12.16 95.11 -7.99
C SER A 47 13.02 93.87 -7.73
N GLN A 48 14.08 94.01 -6.92
CA GLN A 48 14.98 92.92 -6.56
C GLN A 48 14.30 91.86 -5.66
N GLU A 49 13.43 92.27 -4.75
CA GLU A 49 12.61 91.37 -3.92
C GLU A 49 11.59 90.59 -4.77
N VAL A 50 10.93 91.24 -5.72
CA VAL A 50 9.98 90.58 -6.64
C VAL A 50 10.69 89.54 -7.51
N GLU A 51 11.89 89.82 -8.00
CA GLU A 51 12.70 88.84 -8.72
C GLU A 51 13.16 87.67 -7.82
N SER A 52 13.46 87.94 -6.55
CA SER A 52 13.80 86.92 -5.55
C SER A 52 12.62 85.97 -5.30
N LEU A 53 11.41 86.51 -5.13
CA LEU A 53 10.20 85.72 -4.96
C LEU A 53 9.87 84.87 -6.19
N LYS A 54 10.09 85.39 -7.40
CA LYS A 54 9.94 84.60 -8.64
C LYS A 54 10.91 83.44 -8.70
N ARG A 55 12.18 83.63 -8.32
CA ARG A 55 13.16 82.54 -8.23
C ARG A 55 12.74 81.49 -7.21
N LEU A 56 12.29 81.92 -6.03
CA LEU A 56 11.85 81.01 -4.96
C LEU A 56 10.59 80.21 -5.36
N LEU A 57 9.65 80.84 -6.08
CA LEU A 57 8.48 80.18 -6.63
C LEU A 57 8.90 79.14 -7.68
N GLN A 58 9.76 79.52 -8.63
CA GLN A 58 10.27 78.61 -9.66
C GLN A 58 11.03 77.42 -9.04
N GLU A 59 11.86 77.65 -8.03
CA GLU A 59 12.54 76.59 -7.28
C GLU A 59 11.56 75.67 -6.54
N SER A 60 10.51 76.24 -5.93
CA SER A 60 9.44 75.49 -5.28
C SER A 60 8.66 74.63 -6.28
N GLU A 61 8.31 75.18 -7.44
CA GLU A 61 7.63 74.48 -8.53
C GLU A 61 8.48 73.31 -9.06
N MET A 62 9.76 73.55 -9.32
CA MET A 62 10.71 72.48 -9.70
C MET A 62 10.86 71.42 -8.61
N GLY A 63 10.91 71.84 -7.34
CA GLY A 63 10.95 70.94 -6.19
C GLY A 63 9.68 70.09 -6.06
N CYS A 64 8.52 70.64 -6.44
CA CYS A 64 7.25 69.90 -6.47
C CYS A 64 7.27 68.80 -7.54
N LEU A 65 7.72 69.15 -8.76
CA LEU A 65 7.84 68.19 -9.87
C LEU A 65 8.77 67.01 -9.52
N VAL A 66 9.92 67.29 -8.91
CA VAL A 66 10.86 66.23 -8.48
C VAL A 66 10.22 65.32 -7.42
N LYS A 67 9.49 65.88 -6.46
CA LYS A 67 8.77 65.08 -5.44
C LYS A 67 7.68 64.22 -6.07
N GLU A 68 6.95 64.74 -7.05
CA GLU A 68 5.92 63.99 -7.78
C GLU A 68 6.51 62.81 -8.55
N GLU A 69 7.66 62.98 -9.19
CA GLU A 69 8.38 61.89 -9.86
C GLU A 69 8.81 60.80 -8.87
N ILE A 70 9.37 61.19 -7.72
CA ILE A 70 9.76 60.26 -6.65
C ILE A 70 8.53 59.48 -6.15
N ILE A 71 7.42 60.16 -5.89
CA ILE A 71 6.17 59.52 -5.46
C ILE A 71 5.67 58.53 -6.50
N GLN A 72 5.70 58.87 -7.80
CA GLN A 72 5.32 57.94 -8.86
C GLN A 72 6.25 56.72 -8.94
N ASN A 73 7.56 56.90 -8.71
CA ASN A 73 8.51 55.79 -8.65
C ASN A 73 8.24 54.87 -7.44
N LEU A 74 8.01 55.45 -6.26
CA LEU A 74 7.66 54.71 -5.05
C LEU A 74 6.34 53.93 -5.22
N LYS A 75 5.30 54.53 -5.81
CA LYS A 75 4.04 53.84 -6.13
C LYS A 75 4.27 52.64 -7.04
N ARG A 76 5.06 52.78 -8.11
CA ARG A 76 5.40 51.66 -9.00
C ARG A 76 6.16 50.54 -8.27
N LYS A 77 7.06 50.88 -7.35
CA LYS A 77 7.78 49.88 -6.53
C LYS A 77 6.85 49.18 -5.55
N LEU A 78 5.93 49.91 -4.91
CA LEU A 78 4.96 49.36 -3.97
C LEU A 78 4.06 48.31 -4.65
N VAL A 79 3.51 48.63 -5.82
CA VAL A 79 2.68 47.68 -6.58
C VAL A 79 3.47 46.41 -6.91
N LYS A 80 4.74 46.52 -7.33
CA LYS A 80 5.59 45.35 -7.61
C LYS A 80 5.86 44.51 -6.37
N LEU A 81 6.03 45.15 -5.21
CA LEU A 81 6.24 44.45 -3.94
C LEU A 81 4.95 43.73 -3.50
N GLU A 82 3.79 44.36 -3.63
CA GLU A 82 2.50 43.71 -3.36
C GLU A 82 2.27 42.51 -4.28
N THR A 83 2.50 42.64 -5.59
CA THR A 83 2.32 41.51 -6.52
C THR A 83 3.26 40.36 -6.19
N THR A 84 4.53 40.66 -5.89
CA THR A 84 5.52 39.64 -5.50
C THR A 84 5.17 38.99 -4.15
N GLY A 85 4.65 39.76 -3.20
CA GLY A 85 4.17 39.27 -1.91
C GLY A 85 3.03 38.26 -2.06
N ASN A 86 2.02 38.60 -2.87
CA ASN A 86 0.88 37.74 -3.16
C ASN A 86 1.32 36.44 -3.88
N GLU A 87 2.25 36.53 -4.83
CA GLU A 87 2.81 35.36 -5.51
C GLU A 87 3.56 34.44 -4.55
N ASN A 88 4.36 35.00 -3.63
CA ASN A 88 5.07 34.23 -2.61
C ASN A 88 4.14 33.54 -1.63
N GLU A 89 3.04 34.19 -1.23
CA GLU A 89 2.04 33.58 -0.35
C GLU A 89 1.37 32.38 -1.03
N LEU A 90 0.95 32.53 -2.29
CA LEU A 90 0.38 31.43 -3.08
C LEU A 90 1.36 30.25 -3.24
N LEU A 91 2.64 30.54 -3.51
CA LEU A 91 3.68 29.52 -3.58
C LEU A 91 3.87 28.80 -2.25
N SER A 92 3.82 29.53 -1.13
CA SER A 92 3.96 28.98 0.22
C SER A 92 2.80 28.06 0.57
N GLU A 93 1.56 28.43 0.22
CA GLU A 93 0.39 27.57 0.41
C GLU A 93 0.49 26.29 -0.42
N ARG A 94 0.90 26.39 -1.68
CA ARG A 94 1.08 25.25 -2.58
C ARG A 94 2.17 24.31 -2.08
N LEU A 95 3.27 24.84 -1.54
CA LEU A 95 4.32 24.05 -0.90
C LEU A 95 3.76 23.27 0.30
N ARG A 96 3.05 23.95 1.21
CA ARG A 96 2.42 23.31 2.38
C ARG A 96 1.41 22.23 2.01
N GLN A 97 0.73 22.39 0.87
CA GLN A 97 -0.16 21.36 0.33
C GLN A 97 0.62 20.16 -0.21
N SER A 98 1.63 20.41 -1.03
CA SER A 98 2.49 19.35 -1.58
C SER A 98 3.18 18.54 -0.47
N GLU A 99 3.62 19.17 0.61
CA GLU A 99 4.23 18.50 1.76
C GLU A 99 3.25 17.57 2.48
N ARG A 100 1.99 17.98 2.64
CA ARG A 100 0.93 17.15 3.21
C ARG A 100 0.64 15.93 2.34
N GLU A 101 0.49 16.15 1.04
CA GLU A 101 0.27 15.07 0.05
C GLU A 101 1.43 14.07 0.06
N LEU A 102 2.66 14.57 0.06
CA LEU A 102 3.86 13.75 0.12
C LEU A 102 3.94 12.95 1.43
N GLY A 103 3.53 13.54 2.56
CA GLY A 103 3.38 12.85 3.84
C GLY A 103 2.37 11.69 3.77
N ASN A 104 1.24 11.89 3.09
CA ASN A 104 0.22 10.87 2.91
C ASN A 104 0.72 9.72 2.01
N ILE A 105 1.36 10.05 0.88
CA ILE A 105 1.94 9.06 -0.04
C ILE A 105 2.99 8.21 0.69
N ARG A 106 3.84 8.81 1.52
CA ARG A 106 4.83 8.05 2.32
C ARG A 106 4.17 7.06 3.28
N LYS A 107 3.08 7.45 3.94
CA LYS A 107 2.32 6.55 4.84
C LYS A 107 1.69 5.40 4.05
N GLU A 108 1.11 5.68 2.90
CA GLU A 108 0.51 4.67 2.02
C GLU A 108 1.57 3.69 1.50
N ALA A 109 2.72 4.18 1.07
CA ALA A 109 3.84 3.34 0.64
C ALA A 109 4.33 2.41 1.76
N ALA A 110 4.44 2.92 3.00
CA ALA A 110 4.79 2.10 4.15
C ALA A 110 3.72 1.02 4.45
N ASN A 111 2.44 1.36 4.33
CA ASN A 111 1.34 0.40 4.48
C ASN A 111 1.39 -0.71 3.42
N LEU A 112 1.60 -0.33 2.15
CA LEU A 112 1.74 -1.28 1.04
C LEU A 112 2.95 -2.20 1.25
N GLN A 113 4.07 -1.66 1.72
CA GLN A 113 5.26 -2.46 2.05
C GLN A 113 4.98 -3.49 3.15
N ASN A 114 4.25 -3.10 4.20
CA ASN A 114 3.85 -4.03 5.27
C ASN A 114 2.92 -5.13 4.75
N MET A 115 1.94 -4.79 3.93
CA MET A 115 1.04 -5.77 3.31
C MET A 115 1.79 -6.75 2.41
N LEU A 116 2.76 -6.25 1.64
CA LEU A 116 3.63 -7.09 0.81
C LEU A 116 4.42 -8.09 1.65
N GLN A 117 5.04 -7.64 2.75
CA GLN A 117 5.79 -8.53 3.64
C GLN A 117 4.90 -9.61 4.29
N GLN A 118 3.69 -9.23 4.71
CA GLN A 118 2.72 -10.20 5.25
C GLN A 118 2.29 -11.22 4.18
N SER A 119 1.98 -10.76 2.97
CA SER A 119 1.61 -11.63 1.85
C SER A 119 2.73 -12.58 1.47
N GLN A 120 3.99 -12.14 1.49
CA GLN A 120 5.15 -13.00 1.27
C GLN A 120 5.27 -14.09 2.35
N GLY A 121 5.07 -13.73 3.62
CA GLY A 121 5.05 -14.70 4.73
C GLY A 121 3.95 -15.75 4.57
N GLN A 122 2.75 -15.32 4.18
CA GLN A 122 1.63 -16.23 3.89
C GLN A 122 1.94 -17.15 2.71
N TYR A 123 2.52 -16.62 1.63
CA TYR A 123 2.94 -17.42 0.48
C TYR A 123 3.96 -18.49 0.86
N MET A 124 4.98 -18.15 1.65
CA MET A 124 5.97 -19.12 2.13
C MET A 124 5.35 -20.22 3.00
N ALA A 125 4.36 -19.88 3.84
CA ALA A 125 3.64 -20.86 4.64
C ALA A 125 2.81 -21.81 3.76
N LEU A 126 2.17 -21.29 2.72
CA LEU A 126 1.42 -22.08 1.76
C LEU A 126 2.34 -23.01 0.94
N ASP A 127 3.47 -22.50 0.47
CA ASP A 127 4.47 -23.29 -0.26
C ASP A 127 4.98 -24.47 0.59
N LYS A 128 5.28 -24.25 1.87
CA LYS A 128 5.64 -25.33 2.80
C LYS A 128 4.54 -26.38 2.94
N LYS A 129 3.28 -25.96 3.06
CA LYS A 129 2.12 -26.87 3.16
C LYS A 129 1.94 -27.67 1.86
N TYR A 130 2.05 -27.01 0.71
CA TYR A 130 1.97 -27.64 -0.60
C TYR A 130 3.07 -28.70 -0.78
N ASN A 131 4.32 -28.35 -0.46
CA ASN A 131 5.44 -29.30 -0.53
C ASN A 131 5.27 -30.49 0.43
N LYS A 132 4.68 -30.29 1.61
CA LYS A 132 4.33 -31.40 2.52
C LYS A 132 3.24 -32.29 1.92
N ALA A 133 2.17 -31.72 1.39
CA ALA A 133 1.10 -32.48 0.73
C ALA A 133 1.64 -33.28 -0.47
N LYS A 134 2.48 -32.65 -1.30
CA LYS A 134 3.13 -33.30 -2.45
C LYS A 134 3.99 -34.50 -2.05
N ARG A 135 4.70 -34.41 -0.91
CA ARG A 135 5.44 -35.55 -0.36
C ARG A 135 4.52 -36.67 0.11
N LEU A 136 3.48 -36.34 0.87
CA LEU A 136 2.50 -37.31 1.34
C LEU A 136 1.83 -38.06 0.18
N VAL A 137 1.46 -37.37 -0.89
CA VAL A 137 0.88 -38.01 -2.09
C VAL A 137 1.84 -39.06 -2.67
N ARG A 138 3.13 -38.75 -2.80
CA ARG A 138 4.13 -39.71 -3.29
C ARG A 138 4.30 -40.89 -2.34
N GLU A 139 4.31 -40.64 -1.03
CA GLU A 139 4.39 -41.70 -0.02
C GLU A 139 3.18 -42.64 -0.07
N TYR A 140 1.97 -42.10 -0.26
CA TYR A 140 0.76 -42.92 -0.42
C TYR A 140 0.79 -43.72 -1.71
N GLN A 141 1.18 -43.11 -2.84
CA GLN A 141 1.32 -43.82 -4.12
C GLN A 141 2.32 -44.98 -4.03
N GLN A 142 3.46 -44.77 -3.36
CA GLN A 142 4.43 -45.84 -3.14
C GLN A 142 3.84 -46.95 -2.25
N ARG A 143 3.15 -46.59 -1.18
CA ARG A 143 2.52 -47.56 -0.28
C ARG A 143 1.45 -48.39 -1.00
N GLU A 144 0.63 -47.76 -1.85
CA GLU A 144 -0.37 -48.45 -2.65
C GLU A 144 0.28 -49.47 -3.58
N LEU A 145 1.35 -49.09 -4.28
CA LEU A 145 2.12 -50.00 -5.13
C LEU A 145 2.67 -51.20 -4.34
N ASP A 146 3.24 -50.95 -3.16
CA ASP A 146 3.76 -52.01 -2.29
C ASP A 146 2.63 -52.95 -1.80
N MET A 147 1.44 -52.42 -1.53
CA MET A 147 0.27 -53.24 -1.16
C MET A 147 -0.21 -54.09 -2.33
N CYS A 148 -0.28 -53.55 -3.55
CA CYS A 148 -0.64 -54.31 -4.74
C CYS A 148 0.33 -55.48 -4.97
N HIS A 149 1.64 -55.23 -4.94
CA HIS A 149 2.64 -56.30 -5.09
C HIS A 149 2.51 -57.37 -3.99
N ARG A 150 2.22 -56.94 -2.76
CA ARG A 150 1.99 -57.88 -1.64
C ARG A 150 0.75 -58.73 -1.87
N GLU A 151 -0.35 -58.13 -2.31
CA GLU A 151 -1.60 -58.83 -2.61
C GLU A 151 -1.41 -59.84 -3.75
N GLU A 152 -0.78 -59.41 -4.84
CA GLU A 152 -0.42 -60.27 -5.98
C GLU A 152 0.41 -61.48 -5.53
N PHE A 153 1.42 -61.28 -4.68
CA PHE A 153 2.24 -62.36 -4.13
C PHE A 153 1.42 -63.37 -3.34
N TYR A 154 0.54 -62.92 -2.43
CA TYR A 154 -0.29 -63.83 -1.64
C TYR A 154 -1.34 -64.56 -2.50
N GLN A 155 -1.87 -63.90 -3.52
CA GLN A 155 -2.81 -64.52 -4.46
C GLN A 155 -2.13 -65.64 -5.25
N GLN A 156 -0.91 -65.41 -5.74
CA GLN A 156 -0.10 -66.46 -6.40
C GLN A 156 0.18 -67.63 -5.45
N LEU A 157 0.60 -67.35 -4.21
CA LEU A 157 0.85 -68.39 -3.21
C LEU A 157 -0.40 -69.23 -2.93
N LEU A 158 -1.58 -68.61 -2.83
CA LEU A 158 -2.83 -69.33 -2.62
C LEU A 158 -3.17 -70.21 -3.83
N GLN A 159 -3.00 -69.69 -5.05
CA GLN A 159 -3.21 -70.46 -6.28
C GLN A 159 -2.27 -71.66 -6.40
N GLU A 160 -1.01 -71.50 -6.00
CA GLU A 160 -0.05 -72.62 -5.94
C GLU A 160 -0.50 -73.69 -4.96
N LYS A 161 -0.95 -73.29 -3.76
CA LYS A 161 -1.47 -74.22 -2.75
C LYS A 161 -2.72 -74.95 -3.25
N ASP A 162 -3.66 -74.25 -3.85
CA ASP A 162 -4.86 -74.87 -4.44
C ASP A 162 -4.49 -75.86 -5.55
N THR A 163 -3.48 -75.53 -6.36
CA THR A 163 -2.97 -76.42 -7.41
C THR A 163 -2.35 -77.69 -6.80
N GLU A 164 -1.53 -77.55 -5.75
CA GLU A 164 -0.94 -78.67 -5.01
C GLU A 164 -2.01 -79.57 -4.37
N TYR A 165 -3.00 -78.96 -3.69
CA TYR A 165 -4.11 -79.69 -3.06
C TYR A 165 -4.95 -80.43 -4.11
N ASN A 166 -5.30 -79.78 -5.21
CA ASN A 166 -6.05 -80.42 -6.29
C ASN A 166 -5.27 -81.59 -6.91
N ALA A 167 -3.95 -81.46 -7.07
CA ALA A 167 -3.10 -82.55 -7.54
C ALA A 167 -3.07 -83.73 -6.55
N LEU A 168 -3.01 -83.46 -5.24
CA LEU A 168 -3.07 -84.50 -4.20
C LEU A 168 -4.43 -85.21 -4.20
N VAL A 169 -5.53 -84.44 -4.25
CA VAL A 169 -6.89 -85.00 -4.34
C VAL A 169 -7.04 -85.88 -5.57
N LYS A 170 -6.52 -85.44 -6.72
CA LYS A 170 -6.51 -86.26 -7.95
C LYS A 170 -5.76 -87.57 -7.75
N LYS A 171 -4.53 -87.52 -7.20
CA LYS A 171 -3.74 -88.73 -6.91
C LYS A 171 -4.47 -89.71 -5.98
N LEU A 172 -5.17 -89.19 -4.97
CA LEU A 172 -5.96 -90.01 -4.05
C LEU A 172 -7.16 -90.64 -4.76
N LYS A 173 -7.90 -89.88 -5.57
CA LYS A 173 -9.00 -90.40 -6.40
C LYS A 173 -8.53 -91.50 -7.35
N ASP A 174 -7.43 -91.28 -8.06
CA ASP A 174 -6.84 -92.26 -8.98
C ASP A 174 -6.43 -93.54 -8.22
N ARG A 175 -5.87 -93.42 -7.00
CA ARG A 175 -5.52 -94.57 -6.16
C ARG A 175 -6.76 -95.34 -5.67
N VAL A 176 -7.83 -94.65 -5.28
CA VAL A 176 -9.11 -95.28 -4.91
C VAL A 176 -9.67 -96.09 -6.07
N ILE A 177 -9.72 -95.49 -7.27
CA ILE A 177 -10.19 -96.18 -8.49
C ILE A 177 -9.36 -97.44 -8.75
N ASN A 178 -8.03 -97.36 -8.66
CA ASN A 178 -7.15 -98.52 -8.86
C ASN A 178 -7.43 -99.62 -7.82
N LEU A 179 -7.56 -99.26 -6.55
CA LEU A 179 -7.86 -100.22 -5.47
C LEU A 179 -9.25 -100.85 -5.63
N GLU A 180 -10.25 -100.09 -6.04
CA GLU A 180 -11.59 -100.58 -6.37
C GLU A 180 -11.53 -101.62 -7.51
N HIS A 181 -10.75 -101.33 -8.56
CA HIS A 181 -10.54 -102.25 -9.67
C HIS A 181 -9.83 -103.53 -9.23
N GLU A 182 -8.73 -103.42 -8.48
CA GLU A 182 -7.98 -104.55 -7.91
C GLU A 182 -8.88 -105.42 -7.01
N LEU A 183 -9.74 -104.79 -6.19
CA LEU A 183 -10.70 -105.48 -5.34
C LEU A 183 -11.71 -106.27 -6.16
N GLN A 184 -12.35 -105.65 -7.15
CA GLN A 184 -13.31 -106.31 -8.03
C GLN A 184 -12.68 -107.46 -8.82
N GLU A 185 -11.45 -107.29 -9.31
CA GLU A 185 -10.70 -108.36 -9.97
C GLU A 185 -10.42 -109.53 -9.02
N THR A 186 -10.04 -109.23 -7.78
CA THR A 186 -9.78 -110.25 -6.76
C THR A 186 -11.04 -111.01 -6.39
N GLN A 187 -12.17 -110.31 -6.20
CA GLN A 187 -13.50 -110.92 -5.99
C GLN A 187 -13.86 -111.87 -7.14
N ARG A 188 -13.66 -111.43 -8.40
CA ARG A 188 -13.94 -112.21 -9.61
C ARG A 188 -13.08 -113.48 -9.67
N LYS A 189 -11.78 -113.37 -9.41
CA LYS A 189 -10.83 -114.50 -9.41
C LYS A 189 -11.14 -115.52 -8.30
N ALA A 190 -11.66 -115.06 -7.16
CA ALA A 190 -12.04 -115.91 -6.03
C ALA A 190 -13.44 -116.54 -6.14
N GLY A 191 -14.21 -116.21 -7.19
CA GLY A 191 -15.57 -116.74 -7.38
C GLY A 191 -16.64 -116.09 -6.48
N PHE A 192 -16.34 -114.96 -5.83
CA PHE A 192 -17.32 -114.19 -5.07
C PHE A 192 -18.15 -113.28 -6.00
N PRO A 193 -19.39 -112.91 -5.61
CA PRO A 193 -20.13 -111.85 -6.27
C PRO A 193 -19.30 -110.55 -6.33
N VAL A 194 -19.15 -109.96 -7.52
CA VAL A 194 -18.37 -108.74 -7.75
C VAL A 194 -19.23 -107.52 -7.43
N GLY A 195 -18.71 -106.61 -6.59
CA GLY A 195 -19.38 -105.36 -6.25
C GLY A 195 -18.61 -104.55 -5.20
N LEU A 196 -18.75 -103.23 -5.24
CA LEU A 196 -18.19 -102.33 -4.23
C LEU A 196 -19.16 -102.16 -3.06
N PRO A 197 -18.66 -101.90 -1.84
CA PRO A 197 -19.50 -101.75 -0.65
C PRO A 197 -20.63 -100.71 -0.80
N TYR A 198 -20.41 -99.67 -1.62
CA TYR A 198 -21.36 -98.59 -1.87
C TYR A 198 -22.36 -98.87 -3.00
N ASP A 199 -22.14 -99.90 -3.81
CA ASP A 199 -23.05 -100.28 -4.90
C ASP A 199 -24.39 -100.84 -4.35
N SER A 200 -24.39 -101.28 -3.09
CA SER A 200 -25.58 -101.79 -2.41
C SER A 200 -26.32 -100.74 -1.55
N ALA A 201 -25.74 -99.56 -1.34
CA ALA A 201 -26.21 -98.56 -0.37
C ALA A 201 -26.77 -97.26 -0.97
N THR A 202 -26.65 -97.04 -2.28
CA THR A 202 -27.01 -95.76 -2.93
C THR A 202 -28.51 -95.58 -3.26
N LEU A 203 -29.39 -96.53 -2.91
CA LEU A 203 -30.84 -96.41 -3.18
C LEU A 203 -31.68 -95.88 -2.01
N LYS A 204 -31.11 -95.40 -0.90
CA LYS A 204 -31.92 -95.00 0.29
C LYS A 204 -31.65 -93.65 0.94
N LEU A 205 -30.86 -92.75 0.37
CA LEU A 205 -30.75 -91.40 0.95
C LEU A 205 -30.83 -90.27 -0.09
N THR A 206 -32.07 -89.88 -0.41
CA THR A 206 -32.56 -88.49 -0.41
C THR A 206 -34.09 -88.51 -0.65
N PRO A 207 -34.91 -87.52 -0.22
CA PRO A 207 -34.69 -86.43 0.74
C PRO A 207 -35.84 -86.26 1.79
N LYS A 208 -35.58 -85.48 2.85
CA LYS A 208 -36.54 -84.50 3.41
C LYS A 208 -35.77 -83.35 4.05
#